data_AF-A0A7S2BBJ4-F1
#
_entry.id   AF-A0A7S2BBJ4-F1
#
_cell.length_a   1.000
_cell.length_b   1.000
_cell.length_c   1.000
_cell.angle_alpha   90.00
_cell.angle_beta   90.00
_cell.angle_gamma   90.00
#
_symmetry.space_group_name_H-M   'P 1'
#
loop_
_entity.id
_entity.type
_entity.pdbx_description
1 polymer ?
#
loop_
_entity_poly.entity_id
_entity_poly.type
_entity_poly.pdbx_seq_one_letter_code
_entity_poly.pdbx_strand_id
1 'polypeptide(L)'
;EVRVLALAHVASHPDTRGHGLGLQVVGAAMKRVDDDPTIAASLFQTGVPKFYTSKLGAVEISHGVVNSTGEGSDEKRRKGFWDPHVMLYPASAAGAWPKGAIDLMGPGY
;
A
#
# COMPACT_ATOMS: atom_id res chain seq x y z
N GLU A 1 -8.30 5.36 -17.47
CA GLU A 1 -8.03 5.70 -16.05
C GLU A 1 -8.02 4.40 -15.25
N VAL A 2 -7.06 4.20 -14.35
CA VAL A 2 -6.94 2.98 -13.53
C VAL A 2 -7.27 3.36 -12.09
N ARG A 3 -8.23 2.65 -11.48
CA ARG A 3 -8.62 2.91 -10.09
C ARG A 3 -7.78 2.07 -9.15
N VAL A 4 -7.13 2.73 -8.20
CA VAL A 4 -6.29 2.12 -7.16
C VAL A 4 -6.79 2.59 -5.80
N LEU A 5 -6.87 1.68 -4.82
CA LEU A 5 -7.24 2.02 -3.44
C LEU A 5 -6.02 2.15 -2.52
N ALA A 6 -6.12 2.98 -1.49
CA ALA A 6 -5.16 3.01 -0.39
C ALA A 6 -5.59 2.05 0.74
N LEU A 7 -4.61 1.46 1.41
CA LEU A 7 -4.79 0.81 2.72
C LEU A 7 -4.05 1.65 3.75
N ALA A 8 -4.79 2.27 4.66
CA ALA A 8 -4.23 3.20 5.65
C ALA A 8 -4.66 2.84 7.07
N HIS A 9 -3.90 3.33 8.06
CA HIS A 9 -4.23 3.27 9.49
C HIS A 9 -4.50 1.85 10.03
N VAL A 10 -3.84 0.83 9.50
CA VAL A 10 -3.92 -0.53 10.03
C VAL A 10 -3.31 -0.55 11.43
N ALA A 11 -4.14 -0.81 12.44
CA ALA A 11 -3.74 -0.84 13.83
C ALA A 11 -4.25 -2.11 14.53
N SER A 12 -3.51 -2.56 15.53
CA SER A 12 -3.92 -3.62 16.44
C SER A 12 -3.59 -3.22 17.87
N HIS A 13 -4.50 -3.53 18.80
CA HIS A 13 -4.25 -3.35 20.22
C HIS A 13 -3.06 -4.22 20.64
N PRO A 14 -2.11 -3.72 21.46
CA PRO A 14 -0.94 -4.50 21.88
C PRO A 14 -1.30 -5.88 22.46
N ASP A 15 -2.34 -5.94 23.29
CA ASP A 15 -2.79 -7.16 23.97
C ASP A 15 -3.46 -8.19 23.05
N THR A 16 -3.72 -7.85 21.79
CA THR A 16 -4.37 -8.77 20.83
C THR A 16 -3.45 -9.16 19.67
N ARG A 17 -2.18 -8.77 19.72
CA ARG A 17 -1.16 -9.19 18.76
C ARG A 17 -0.88 -10.70 18.88
N GLY A 18 -0.48 -11.33 17.78
CA GLY A 18 -0.20 -12.77 17.73
C GLY A 18 -1.45 -13.67 17.58
N HIS A 19 -2.67 -13.13 17.74
CA HIS A 19 -3.93 -13.87 17.58
C HIS A 19 -4.45 -13.94 16.14
N GLY A 20 -3.66 -13.51 15.15
CA GLY A 20 -4.05 -13.53 13.73
C GLY A 20 -5.11 -12.51 13.31
N LEU A 21 -5.56 -11.63 14.22
CA LEU A 21 -6.61 -10.64 13.94
C LEU A 21 -6.24 -9.66 12.82
N GLY A 22 -4.96 -9.24 12.76
CA GLY A 22 -4.48 -8.36 11.69
C GLY A 22 -4.70 -8.97 10.30
N LEU A 23 -4.51 -10.28 10.14
CA LEU A 23 -4.76 -10.97 8.88
C LEU A 23 -6.25 -10.98 8.54
N GLN A 24 -7.11 -11.20 9.52
CA GLN A 24 -8.57 -11.20 9.30
C GLN A 24 -9.06 -9.81 8.86
N VAL A 25 -8.63 -8.76 9.57
CA VAL A 25 -9.04 -7.38 9.27
C VAL A 25 -8.52 -6.92 7.92
N VAL A 26 -7.21 -7.08 7.66
CA VAL A 26 -6.64 -6.64 6.38
C VAL A 26 -7.16 -7.50 5.23
N GLY A 27 -7.32 -8.81 5.42
CA GLY A 27 -7.92 -9.69 4.43
C GLY A 27 -9.35 -9.25 4.06
N ALA A 28 -10.18 -8.92 5.04
CA ALA A 28 -11.53 -8.40 4.80
C ALA A 28 -11.51 -7.06 4.02
N ALA A 29 -10.54 -6.18 4.30
CA ALA A 29 -10.37 -4.95 3.52
C ALA A 29 -9.95 -5.25 2.07
N MET A 30 -9.03 -6.19 1.86
CA MET A 30 -8.54 -6.57 0.54
C MET A 30 -9.59 -7.25 -0.33
N LYS A 31 -10.61 -7.89 0.26
CA LYS A 31 -11.76 -8.41 -0.49
C LYS A 31 -12.42 -7.35 -1.36
N ARG A 32 -12.36 -6.06 -0.99
CA ARG A 32 -12.90 -5.00 -1.85
C ARG A 32 -12.15 -4.87 -3.17
N VAL A 33 -10.84 -5.10 -3.18
CA VAL A 33 -10.02 -5.14 -4.40
C VAL A 33 -10.35 -6.41 -5.19
N ASP A 34 -10.49 -7.55 -4.50
CA ASP A 34 -10.73 -8.84 -5.15
C ASP A 34 -12.12 -8.92 -5.81
N ASP A 35 -13.15 -8.39 -5.13
CA ASP A 35 -14.56 -8.57 -5.50
C ASP A 35 -15.05 -7.46 -6.48
N ASP A 36 -14.33 -6.33 -6.62
CA ASP A 36 -14.71 -5.20 -7.49
C ASP A 36 -13.81 -5.14 -8.74
N PRO A 37 -14.29 -5.58 -9.92
CA PRO A 37 -13.48 -5.62 -11.14
C PRO A 37 -13.09 -4.23 -11.67
N THR A 38 -13.65 -3.15 -11.13
CA THR A 38 -13.26 -1.78 -11.49
C THR A 38 -12.01 -1.31 -10.76
N ILE A 39 -11.56 -2.05 -9.75
CA ILE A 39 -10.41 -1.72 -8.91
C ILE A 39 -9.24 -2.60 -9.33
N ALA A 40 -8.16 -2.00 -9.80
CA ALA A 40 -7.03 -2.76 -10.32
C ALA A 40 -6.10 -3.28 -9.22
N ALA A 41 -5.93 -2.50 -8.14
CA ALA A 41 -5.02 -2.83 -7.05
C ALA A 41 -5.29 -1.98 -5.80
N SER A 42 -4.61 -2.33 -4.71
CA SER A 42 -4.31 -1.45 -3.59
C SER A 42 -2.82 -1.12 -3.52
N LEU A 43 -2.51 0.17 -3.38
CA LEU A 43 -1.16 0.70 -3.17
C LEU A 43 -1.10 1.29 -1.75
N PHE A 44 -0.11 0.88 -0.96
CA PHE A 44 0.01 1.32 0.42
C PHE A 44 1.46 1.28 0.90
N GLN A 45 1.71 1.83 2.06
CA GLN A 45 3.01 1.86 2.71
C GLN A 45 3.00 1.06 4.01
N THR A 46 4.16 0.53 4.42
CA THR A 46 4.24 -0.18 5.70
C THR A 46 5.64 -0.29 6.27
N GLY A 47 5.74 -0.31 7.61
CA GLY A 47 6.95 -0.76 8.33
C GLY A 47 7.08 -2.29 8.49
N VAL A 48 6.11 -3.11 8.06
CA VAL A 48 6.11 -4.58 8.25
C VAL A 48 5.83 -5.36 6.96
N PRO A 49 6.64 -5.20 5.89
CA PRO A 49 6.34 -5.73 4.56
C PRO A 49 6.17 -7.25 4.51
N LYS A 50 6.92 -7.99 5.34
CA LYS A 50 6.86 -9.47 5.40
C LYS A 50 5.47 -9.99 5.75
N PHE A 51 4.70 -9.27 6.57
CA PHE A 51 3.31 -9.64 6.87
C PHE A 51 2.48 -9.65 5.58
N TYR A 52 2.56 -8.58 4.79
CA TYR A 52 1.78 -8.43 3.57
C TYR A 52 2.23 -9.37 2.45
N THR A 53 3.54 -9.52 2.25
CA THR A 53 4.05 -10.44 1.21
C THR A 53 3.75 -11.91 1.54
N SER A 54 3.94 -12.31 2.80
CA SER A 54 3.85 -13.73 3.19
C SER A 54 2.44 -14.19 3.51
N LYS A 55 1.53 -13.29 3.89
CA LYS A 55 0.17 -13.65 4.35
C LYS A 55 -0.94 -13.22 3.40
N LEU A 56 -0.70 -12.17 2.62
CA LEU A 56 -1.72 -11.61 1.73
C LEU A 56 -1.34 -11.75 0.26
N GLY A 57 -0.10 -12.07 -0.10
CA GLY A 57 0.30 -12.12 -1.52
C GLY A 57 0.39 -10.73 -2.14
N ALA A 58 0.74 -9.72 -1.33
CA ALA A 58 1.21 -8.44 -1.82
C ALA A 58 2.65 -8.55 -2.32
N VAL A 59 3.11 -7.55 -3.05
CA VAL A 59 4.50 -7.44 -3.51
C VAL A 59 5.03 -6.04 -3.20
N GLU A 60 6.29 -5.95 -2.81
CA GLU A 60 6.97 -4.67 -2.66
C GLU A 60 7.33 -4.12 -4.04
N ILE A 61 7.00 -2.85 -4.29
CA ILE A 61 7.39 -2.16 -5.52
C ILE A 61 8.52 -1.19 -5.22
N SER A 62 9.62 -1.31 -5.96
CA SER A 62 10.83 -0.48 -5.78
C SER A 62 10.78 0.82 -6.59
N HIS A 63 9.65 1.12 -7.24
CA HIS A 63 9.53 2.25 -8.14
C HIS A 63 9.47 3.54 -7.34
N GLY A 64 10.15 4.59 -7.82
CA GLY A 64 10.23 5.88 -7.17
C GLY A 64 8.85 6.53 -7.08
N VAL A 65 8.14 6.28 -5.99
CA VAL A 65 6.94 7.02 -5.64
C VAL A 65 7.36 8.40 -5.16
N VAL A 66 6.78 9.42 -5.77
CA VAL A 66 7.02 10.83 -5.47
C VAL A 66 5.70 11.53 -5.23
N ASN A 67 5.77 12.70 -4.61
CA ASN A 67 4.69 13.66 -4.52
C ASN A 67 5.23 15.00 -5.01
N SER A 68 4.95 15.36 -6.26
CA SER A 68 5.39 16.63 -6.85
C SER A 68 4.80 17.87 -6.17
N THR A 69 3.69 17.71 -5.45
CA THR A 69 3.03 18.79 -4.68
C THR A 69 3.57 18.89 -3.25
N GLY A 70 4.54 18.04 -2.88
CA GLY A 70 5.15 18.04 -1.56
C GLY A 70 6.04 19.27 -1.34
N GLU A 71 5.54 20.26 -0.61
CA GLU A 71 6.31 21.44 -0.22
C GLU A 71 7.06 21.29 1.11
N GLY A 72 8.10 22.09 1.31
CA GLY A 72 8.92 22.13 2.52
C GLY A 72 10.20 21.29 2.43
N SER A 73 10.96 21.22 3.54
CA SER A 73 12.24 20.48 3.63
C SER A 73 12.09 19.00 4.00
N ASP A 74 10.89 18.58 4.42
CA ASP A 74 10.60 17.21 4.85
C ASP A 74 10.58 16.26 3.64
N GLU A 75 11.57 15.38 3.57
CA GLU A 75 11.71 14.37 2.52
C GLU A 75 10.48 13.47 2.40
N LYS A 76 9.80 13.17 3.51
CA LYS A 76 8.62 12.29 3.51
C LYS A 76 7.44 12.94 2.80
N ARG A 77 7.28 14.26 2.94
CA ARG A 77 6.26 15.02 2.20
C ARG A 77 6.49 14.96 0.69
N ARG A 78 7.74 15.01 0.25
CA ARG A 78 8.13 14.90 -1.17
C ARG A 78 8.02 13.48 -1.73
N LYS A 79 8.08 12.45 -0.87
CA LYS A 79 7.82 11.05 -1.25
C LYS A 79 6.34 10.71 -1.21
N GLY A 80 5.54 11.49 -0.49
CA GLY A 80 4.13 11.20 -0.21
C GLY A 80 3.92 10.08 0.82
N PHE A 81 4.94 9.29 1.13
CA PHE A 81 4.88 8.19 2.09
C PHE A 81 5.81 8.42 3.29
N TRP A 82 5.35 8.00 4.46
CA TRP A 82 5.99 8.03 5.77
C TRP A 82 6.78 6.77 6.13
N ASP A 83 6.33 5.63 5.63
CA ASP A 83 6.92 4.31 5.84
C ASP A 83 7.86 3.93 4.67
N PRO A 84 8.87 3.07 4.91
CA PRO A 84 9.92 2.80 3.94
C PRO A 84 9.51 1.85 2.80
N HIS A 85 8.53 0.97 3.03
CA HIS A 85 8.15 -0.04 2.05
C HIS A 85 6.85 0.32 1.38
N VAL A 86 6.87 0.41 0.04
CA VAL A 86 5.67 0.60 -0.78
C VAL A 86 5.23 -0.75 -1.32
N MET A 87 3.99 -1.11 -1.01
CA MET A 87 3.39 -2.40 -1.30
C MET A 87 2.27 -2.26 -2.32
N LEU A 88 2.14 -3.27 -3.18
CA LEU A 88 1.07 -3.42 -4.15
C LEU A 88 0.34 -4.75 -3.90
N TYR A 89 -0.98 -4.71 -3.85
CA TYR A 89 -1.85 -5.89 -3.75
C TYR A 89 -2.91 -5.89 -4.85
N PRO A 90 -3.22 -7.02 -5.49
CA PRO A 90 -2.50 -8.30 -5.39
C PRO A 90 -1.16 -8.26 -6.16
N ALA A 91 -0.23 -9.17 -5.86
CA ALA A 91 1.06 -9.24 -6.57
C ALA A 91 0.91 -9.40 -8.09
N SER A 92 -0.18 -10.02 -8.56
CA SER A 92 -0.50 -10.15 -9.99
C SER A 92 -0.67 -8.79 -10.69
N ALA A 93 -1.04 -7.74 -9.96
CA ALA A 93 -1.16 -6.38 -10.51
C ALA A 93 0.20 -5.78 -10.91
N ALA A 94 1.32 -6.28 -10.37
CA ALA A 94 2.65 -5.75 -10.66
C ALA A 94 3.05 -5.89 -12.13
N GLY A 95 2.54 -6.89 -12.85
CA GLY A 95 2.83 -7.08 -14.28
C GLY A 95 2.25 -5.98 -15.17
N ALA A 96 1.13 -5.38 -14.76
CA ALA A 96 0.48 -4.27 -15.45
C ALA A 96 0.81 -2.90 -14.84
N TRP A 97 1.60 -2.88 -13.76
CA TRP A 97 1.96 -1.67 -13.05
C TRP A 97 2.89 -0.80 -13.91
N PRO A 98 2.68 0.53 -13.96
CA PRO A 98 3.48 1.40 -14.80
C PRO A 98 4.96 1.34 -14.41
N LYS A 99 5.82 1.32 -15.43
CA LYS A 99 7.28 1.44 -15.26
C LYS A 99 7.64 2.92 -15.13
N GLY A 100 8.51 3.25 -14.18
CA GLY A 100 9.00 4.61 -13.94
C GLY A 100 8.53 5.20 -12.61
N ALA A 101 8.68 6.52 -12.46
CA ALA A 101 8.26 7.23 -11.27
C ALA A 101 6.72 7.35 -11.22
N ILE A 102 6.15 7.21 -10.03
CA ILE A 102 4.72 7.36 -9.79
C ILE A 102 4.54 8.62 -8.97
N ASP A 103 3.88 9.60 -9.54
CA ASP A 103 3.56 10.83 -8.84
C ASP A 103 2.17 10.74 -8.22
N LEU A 104 2.11 10.79 -6.89
CA LEU A 104 0.87 10.76 -6.13
C LEU A 104 0.11 12.10 -6.21
N MET A 105 0.77 13.19 -6.60
CA MET A 105 0.22 14.55 -6.60
C MET A 105 -0.45 14.95 -5.26
N GLY A 106 0.00 14.35 -4.16
CA GLY A 106 -0.49 14.53 -2.81
C GLY A 106 0.14 13.51 -1.85
N PRO A 107 -0.23 13.56 -0.56
CA PRO A 107 0.18 12.54 0.38
C PRO A 107 -0.42 11.18 0.01
N GLY A 108 0.42 10.15 0.11
CA GLY A 108 -0.02 8.77 0.15
C GLY A 108 -0.50 8.43 1.56
N TYR A 109 -1.63 7.74 1.63
CA TYR A 109 -2.25 7.29 2.87
C TYR A 109 -1.81 5.86 3.18
#